data_AF-A0A2T2UH61-F1
#
_entry.id   AF-A0A2T2UH61-F1
#
_cell.length_a   1.000
_cell.length_b   1.000
_cell.length_c   1.000
_cell.angle_alpha   90.00
_cell.angle_beta   90.00
_cell.angle_gamma   90.00
#
_symmetry.space_group_name_H-M   'P 1'
#
loop_
_entity.id
_entity.type
_entity.pdbx_description
1 polymer ?
#
loop_
_entity_poly.entity_id
_entity_poly.type
_entity_poly.pdbx_seq_one_letter_code
_entity_poly.pdbx_strand_id
1 'polypeptide(L)'
;MTEATRIGDYFVYTALADATVEPIADLRVGTDHRGRHCHSGLRYRSEWLRHPSRFALNPAHAPLTAEPIEWISAAVPAVIDELLPGDWERAVLARACDLDVKDLHAVLSVPTRNFPVGAVGIAPAGSPAPALTKAPGLAELKPLARHADDIDTQPSNGCAQARVSAAHGRKSSSVTISTRMWPSSIVLTIASMTRASSTSASISRAPPASMRLPAT
;
A
#
# COMPACT_ATOMS: atom_id res chain seq x y z
N MET A 1 -11.72 10.78 26.01
CA MET A 1 -11.17 9.69 25.18
C MET A 1 -12.34 9.03 24.49
N THR A 2 -12.37 9.01 23.16
CA THR A 2 -13.39 8.26 22.41
C THR A 2 -13.00 6.80 22.47
N GLU A 3 -13.85 5.96 23.07
CA GLU A 3 -13.61 4.53 23.17
C GLU A 3 -13.61 3.91 21.76
N ALA A 4 -12.59 3.12 21.44
CA ALA A 4 -12.49 2.44 20.16
C ALA A 4 -13.66 1.46 20.04
N THR A 5 -14.50 1.65 19.03
CA THR A 5 -15.73 0.86 18.83
C THR A 5 -15.43 -0.45 18.10
N ARG A 6 -14.38 -0.46 17.26
CA ARG A 6 -13.90 -1.63 16.55
C ARG A 6 -12.39 -1.69 16.64
N ILE A 7 -11.86 -2.86 16.97
CA ILE A 7 -10.44 -3.16 16.94
C ILE A 7 -10.24 -4.28 15.92
N GLY A 8 -9.36 -4.03 14.95
CA GLY A 8 -8.91 -5.04 14.00
C GLY A 8 -7.49 -5.43 14.32
N ASP A 9 -7.27 -6.74 14.43
CA ASP A 9 -5.94 -7.33 14.57
C ASP A 9 -5.42 -7.73 13.18
N TYR A 10 -4.19 -7.34 12.91
CA TYR A 10 -3.45 -7.58 11.68
C TYR A 10 -2.04 -8.07 12.04
N PHE A 11 -1.32 -8.58 11.05
CA PHE A 11 0.12 -8.75 11.12
C PHE A 11 0.78 -8.10 9.92
N VAL A 12 1.94 -7.52 10.17
CA VAL A 12 2.86 -7.02 9.16
C VAL A 12 3.81 -8.15 8.80
N TYR A 13 4.06 -8.35 7.52
CA TYR A 13 4.97 -9.38 7.02
C TYR A 13 5.95 -8.82 6.00
N THR A 14 7.06 -9.53 5.79
CA THR A 14 7.98 -9.29 4.66
C THR A 14 7.98 -10.49 3.73
N ALA A 15 8.10 -10.24 2.43
CA ALA A 15 8.49 -11.22 1.43
C ALA A 15 10.03 -11.23 1.31
N LEU A 16 10.65 -12.38 1.52
CA LEU A 16 12.09 -12.55 1.36
C LEU A 16 12.46 -12.93 -0.08
N ALA A 17 13.75 -12.85 -0.39
CA ALA A 17 14.30 -13.13 -1.72
C ALA A 17 14.17 -14.60 -2.15
N ASP A 18 13.76 -15.51 -1.28
CA ASP A 18 13.45 -16.91 -1.59
C ASP A 18 11.94 -17.16 -1.70
N ALA A 19 11.15 -16.09 -1.78
CA ALA A 19 9.69 -16.10 -1.78
C ALA A 19 9.06 -16.62 -0.47
N THR A 20 9.83 -16.76 0.61
CA THR A 20 9.24 -17.00 1.93
C THR A 20 8.60 -15.72 2.46
N VAL A 21 7.50 -15.90 3.20
CA VAL A 21 6.82 -14.80 3.87
C VAL A 21 7.02 -14.96 5.37
N GLU A 22 7.58 -13.93 5.98
CA GLU A 22 7.88 -13.92 7.40
C GLU A 22 7.09 -12.81 8.11
N PRO A 23 6.37 -13.14 9.18
CA PRO A 23 5.68 -12.14 9.97
C PRO A 23 6.68 -11.34 10.83
N ILE A 24 6.59 -10.02 10.73
CA ILE A 24 7.46 -9.05 11.38
C ILE A 24 6.88 -8.60 12.72
N ALA A 25 5.61 -8.22 12.71
CA ALA A 25 4.93 -7.56 13.83
C ALA A 25 3.44 -7.87 13.82
N ASP A 26 2.83 -7.81 15.00
CA ASP A 26 1.39 -7.71 15.14
C ASP A 26 1.01 -6.22 15.08
N LEU A 27 -0.05 -5.91 14.35
CA LEU A 27 -0.59 -4.56 14.18
C LEU A 27 -2.03 -4.54 14.68
N ARG A 28 -2.34 -3.61 15.57
CA ARG A 28 -3.70 -3.31 16.02
C ARG A 28 -4.12 -1.97 15.47
N VAL A 29 -5.32 -1.93 14.93
CA VAL A 29 -5.94 -0.70 14.45
C VAL A 29 -7.30 -0.58 15.13
N GLY A 30 -7.53 0.54 15.80
CA GLY A 30 -8.80 0.89 16.43
C GLY A 30 -9.50 2.00 15.66
N THR A 31 -10.80 1.87 15.46
CA THR A 31 -11.66 2.90 14.87
C THR A 31 -12.79 3.32 15.79
N ASP A 32 -13.24 4.57 15.66
CA ASP A 32 -14.44 5.09 16.29
C ASP A 32 -15.73 4.53 15.65
N HIS A 33 -16.88 4.90 16.21
CA HIS A 33 -18.21 4.50 15.71
C HIS A 33 -18.51 4.95 14.27
N ARG A 34 -17.69 5.83 13.68
CA ARG A 34 -17.80 6.28 12.28
C ARG A 34 -16.78 5.59 11.38
N GLY A 35 -16.08 4.56 11.86
CA GLY A 35 -15.04 3.86 11.12
C GLY A 35 -13.75 4.67 10.97
N ARG A 36 -13.62 5.82 11.64
CA ARG A 36 -12.40 6.63 11.56
C ARG A 36 -11.36 6.08 12.52
N HIS A 37 -10.12 6.01 12.07
CA HIS A 37 -8.99 5.65 12.92
C HIS A 37 -8.94 6.52 14.20
N CYS A 38 -8.74 5.88 15.34
CA CYS A 38 -8.62 6.56 16.64
C CYS A 38 -7.44 6.09 17.50
N HIS A 39 -6.90 4.90 17.21
CA HIS A 39 -5.79 4.32 17.95
C HIS A 39 -5.12 3.25 17.11
N SER A 40 -3.80 3.09 17.22
CA SER A 40 -3.08 1.95 16.65
C SER A 40 -1.97 1.49 17.59
N GLY A 41 -1.66 0.21 17.54
CA GLY A 41 -0.55 -0.37 18.29
C GLY A 41 0.26 -1.32 17.41
N LEU A 42 1.58 -1.38 17.59
CA LEU A 42 2.46 -2.30 16.87
C LEU A 42 3.38 -3.01 17.85
N ARG A 43 3.52 -4.32 17.69
CA ARG A 43 4.43 -5.13 18.49
C ARG A 43 5.23 -6.06 17.59
N TYR A 44 6.55 -5.90 17.58
CA TYR A 44 7.43 -6.83 16.86
C TYR A 44 7.30 -8.24 17.43
N ARG A 45 7.38 -9.24 16.55
CA ARG A 45 7.37 -10.63 16.96
C ARG A 45 8.72 -11.03 17.53
N SER A 46 8.70 -11.92 18.53
CA SER A 46 9.91 -12.38 19.19
C SER A 46 10.88 -13.08 18.23
N GLU A 47 10.35 -13.76 17.22
CA GLU A 47 11.09 -14.42 16.15
C GLU A 47 11.88 -13.39 15.36
N TRP A 48 11.25 -12.27 14.98
CA TRP A 48 11.88 -11.18 14.26
C TRP A 48 13.00 -10.54 15.11
N LEU A 49 12.71 -10.23 16.38
CA LEU A 49 13.68 -9.57 17.27
C LEU A 49 14.93 -10.41 17.57
N ARG A 50 14.83 -11.75 17.50
CA ARG A 50 15.97 -12.65 17.80
C ARG A 50 17.02 -12.69 16.69
N HIS A 51 16.69 -12.25 15.48
CA HIS A 51 17.60 -12.34 14.35
C HIS A 51 18.45 -11.06 14.22
N PRO A 52 19.79 -11.15 14.24
CA PRO A 52 20.68 -9.98 14.26
C PRO A 52 20.66 -9.16 12.96
N SER A 53 20.16 -9.75 11.86
CA SER A 53 20.04 -9.11 10.55
C SER A 53 18.71 -8.39 10.33
N ARG A 54 17.82 -8.36 11.33
CA ARG A 54 16.51 -7.73 11.18
C ARG A 54 16.58 -6.24 11.40
N PHE A 55 15.60 -5.56 10.81
CA PHE A 55 15.52 -4.11 10.78
C PHE A 55 14.18 -3.63 11.36
N ALA A 56 14.18 -2.38 11.80
CA ALA A 56 12.97 -1.67 12.17
C ALA A 56 12.17 -1.29 10.92
N LEU A 57 10.86 -1.48 10.94
CA LEU A 57 9.94 -1.03 9.87
C LEU A 57 10.10 0.46 9.57
N ASN A 58 10.24 1.27 10.62
CA ASN A 58 10.58 2.68 10.52
C ASN A 58 11.41 3.07 11.76
N PRO A 59 12.73 3.28 11.65
CA PRO A 59 13.57 3.55 12.82
C PRO A 59 13.14 4.76 13.67
N ALA A 60 12.45 5.75 13.08
CA ALA A 60 12.01 6.95 13.78
C ALA A 60 10.68 6.75 14.52
N HIS A 61 9.76 5.97 13.96
CA HIS A 61 8.39 5.84 14.47
C HIS A 61 8.04 4.45 15.00
N ALA A 62 8.75 3.43 14.55
CA ALA A 62 8.60 2.04 14.96
C ALA A 62 9.98 1.38 15.14
N PRO A 63 10.81 1.83 16.11
CA PRO A 63 12.14 1.26 16.34
C PRO A 63 12.07 -0.22 16.71
N LEU A 64 13.13 -0.97 16.44
CA LEU A 64 13.19 -2.41 16.72
C LEU A 64 13.28 -2.65 18.24
N THR A 65 12.14 -2.78 18.90
CA THR A 65 12.00 -3.00 20.35
C THR A 65 11.05 -4.14 20.67
N ALA A 66 11.21 -4.75 21.84
CA ALA A 66 10.31 -5.78 22.37
C ALA A 66 9.00 -5.20 22.92
N GLU A 67 9.04 -3.95 23.38
CA GLU A 67 7.88 -3.29 23.96
C GLU A 67 6.86 -2.91 22.88
N PRO A 68 5.55 -3.01 23.17
CA PRO A 68 4.52 -2.49 22.28
C PRO A 68 4.68 -0.98 22.04
N ILE A 69 4.53 -0.56 20.80
CA ILE A 69 4.49 0.84 20.39
C ILE A 69 3.03 1.23 20.21
N GLU A 70 2.57 2.22 20.97
CA GLU A 70 1.19 2.68 20.95
C GLU A 70 1.10 4.10 20.39
N TRP A 71 0.19 4.31 19.44
CA TRP A 71 -0.12 5.60 18.86
C TRP A 71 -1.56 5.98 19.19
N ILE A 72 -1.72 7.07 19.93
CA ILE A 72 -3.02 7.66 20.25
C ILE A 72 -3.18 8.89 19.36
N SER A 73 -3.69 8.68 18.15
CA SER A 73 -3.93 9.75 17.18
C SER A 73 -5.11 9.39 16.29
N ALA A 74 -5.85 10.40 15.85
CA ALA A 74 -6.84 10.22 14.78
C ALA A 74 -6.16 9.96 13.43
N ALA A 75 -4.92 10.40 13.25
CA ALA A 75 -4.14 10.12 12.05
C ALA A 75 -3.53 8.72 12.13
N VAL A 76 -3.55 8.01 11.00
CA VAL A 76 -2.84 6.74 10.84
C VAL A 76 -1.34 7.03 11.00
N PRO A 77 -0.61 6.29 11.87
CA PRO A 77 0.84 6.41 11.97
C PRO A 77 1.50 6.36 10.59
N ALA A 78 2.49 7.22 10.34
CA ALA A 78 3.16 7.32 9.05
C ALA A 78 3.65 5.95 8.54
N VAL A 79 4.17 5.12 9.44
CA VAL A 79 4.62 3.75 9.13
C VAL A 79 3.51 2.84 8.60
N ILE A 80 2.26 3.04 9.03
CA ILE A 80 1.11 2.28 8.51
C ILE A 80 0.63 2.91 7.20
N ASP A 81 0.53 4.24 7.12
CA ASP A 81 0.08 4.93 5.91
C ASP A 81 1.03 4.70 4.71
N GLU A 82 2.33 4.59 4.95
CA GLU A 82 3.34 4.22 3.94
C GLU A 82 3.17 2.79 3.39
N LEU A 83 2.51 1.91 4.15
CA LEU A 83 2.20 0.53 3.73
C LEU A 83 0.83 0.43 3.06
N LEU A 84 0.00 1.47 3.14
CA LEU A 84 -1.29 1.52 2.49
C LEU A 84 -1.14 1.97 1.04
N PRO A 85 -2.09 1.59 0.16
CA PRO A 85 -2.24 2.26 -1.12
C PRO A 85 -2.44 3.77 -0.90
N GLY A 86 -1.99 4.60 -1.84
CA GLY A 86 -2.23 6.04 -1.81
C GLY A 86 -3.72 6.40 -1.94
N ASP A 87 -4.06 7.68 -1.77
CA ASP A 87 -5.46 8.14 -1.79
C ASP A 87 -6.24 7.72 -3.04
N TRP A 88 -5.60 7.81 -4.20
CA TRP A 88 -6.24 7.48 -5.47
C TRP A 88 -6.40 5.96 -5.63
N GLU A 89 -5.38 5.18 -5.26
CA GLU A 89 -5.46 3.72 -5.26
C GLU A 89 -6.51 3.22 -4.27
N ARG A 90 -6.60 3.82 -3.07
CA ARG A 90 -7.66 3.53 -2.09
C ARG A 90 -9.03 3.82 -2.66
N ALA A 91 -9.21 4.91 -3.42
CA ALA A 91 -10.48 5.20 -4.07
C ALA A 91 -10.83 4.16 -5.16
N VAL A 92 -9.85 3.72 -5.95
CA VAL A 92 -10.03 2.65 -6.95
C VAL A 92 -10.46 1.35 -6.26
N LEU A 93 -9.76 0.95 -5.20
CA LEU A 93 -10.05 -0.26 -4.43
C LEU A 93 -11.42 -0.18 -3.74
N ALA A 94 -11.72 0.96 -3.13
CA ALA A 94 -13.00 1.19 -2.49
C ALA A 94 -14.15 1.03 -3.48
N ARG A 95 -14.03 1.61 -4.69
CA ARG A 95 -15.04 1.44 -5.74
C ARG A 95 -15.12 0.01 -6.26
N ALA A 96 -13.99 -0.66 -6.45
CA ALA A 96 -13.95 -2.03 -6.96
C ALA A 96 -14.55 -3.06 -6.00
N CYS A 97 -14.46 -2.78 -4.69
CA CYS A 97 -14.93 -3.67 -3.64
C CYS A 97 -16.20 -3.18 -2.91
N ASP A 98 -16.82 -2.09 -3.39
CA ASP A 98 -17.98 -1.42 -2.78
C ASP A 98 -17.77 -1.09 -1.28
N LEU A 99 -16.65 -0.42 -0.98
CA LEU A 99 -16.23 -0.07 0.37
C LEU A 99 -16.30 1.44 0.59
N ASP A 100 -16.44 1.84 1.85
CA ASP A 100 -16.16 3.22 2.24
C ASP A 100 -14.65 3.45 2.27
N VAL A 101 -14.16 4.39 1.47
CA VAL A 101 -12.74 4.78 1.43
C VAL A 101 -12.22 5.28 2.79
N LYS A 102 -13.11 5.69 3.69
CA LYS A 102 -12.77 6.15 5.05
C LYS A 102 -12.72 5.00 6.06
N ASP A 103 -13.29 3.83 5.75
CA ASP A 103 -13.22 2.66 6.61
C ASP A 103 -11.87 1.98 6.40
N LEU A 104 -10.91 2.34 7.26
CA LEU A 104 -9.57 1.77 7.24
C LEU A 104 -9.59 0.24 7.43
N HIS A 105 -10.54 -0.30 8.20
CA HIS A 105 -10.66 -1.74 8.35
C HIS A 105 -11.10 -2.41 7.07
N ALA A 106 -12.01 -1.79 6.33
CA ALA A 106 -12.44 -2.28 5.02
C ALA A 106 -11.26 -2.26 4.03
N VAL A 107 -10.49 -1.17 3.99
CA VAL A 107 -9.30 -1.05 3.14
C VAL A 107 -8.23 -2.10 3.50
N LEU A 108 -7.97 -2.30 4.79
CA LEU A 108 -7.00 -3.29 5.27
C LEU A 108 -7.49 -4.74 5.17
N SER A 109 -8.79 -4.97 5.11
CA SER A 109 -9.38 -6.31 4.99
C SER A 109 -9.52 -6.79 3.55
N VAL A 110 -9.39 -5.88 2.56
CA VAL A 110 -9.48 -6.24 1.15
C VAL A 110 -8.47 -7.36 0.87
N PRO A 111 -8.93 -8.49 0.31
CA PRO A 111 -8.07 -9.59 -0.08
C PRO A 111 -7.09 -9.28 -1.22
N THR A 112 -6.76 -8.02 -1.52
CA THR A 112 -5.71 -7.65 -2.48
C THR A 112 -4.31 -8.11 -2.04
N ARG A 113 -4.22 -8.75 -0.86
CA ARG A 113 -3.36 -9.82 -0.30
C ARG A 113 -1.94 -10.12 -0.83
N ASN A 114 -1.50 -9.77 -2.03
CA ASN A 114 -0.20 -10.22 -2.54
C ASN A 114 0.68 -9.12 -3.16
N PHE A 115 0.36 -7.84 -2.97
CA PHE A 115 1.20 -6.73 -3.42
C PHE A 115 1.75 -5.97 -2.22
N PRO A 116 2.78 -6.50 -1.56
CA PRO A 116 3.53 -5.71 -0.60
C PRO A 116 4.02 -4.41 -1.26
N VAL A 117 4.02 -3.32 -0.51
CA VAL A 117 4.73 -2.11 -0.92
C VAL A 117 6.22 -2.42 -0.75
N GLY A 118 6.88 -2.72 -1.87
CA GLY A 118 8.22 -3.31 -1.84
C GLY A 118 8.18 -4.74 -1.31
N ALA A 119 8.78 -4.98 -0.15
CA ALA A 119 8.80 -6.29 0.50
C ALA A 119 7.79 -6.41 1.64
N VAL A 120 7.21 -5.31 2.13
CA VAL A 120 6.38 -5.30 3.34
C VAL A 120 4.90 -5.26 3.00
N GLY A 121 4.10 -6.10 3.66
CA GLY A 121 2.65 -6.11 3.52
C GLY A 121 1.92 -6.27 4.85
N ILE A 122 0.59 -6.11 4.81
CA ILE A 122 -0.30 -6.24 5.97
C ILE A 122 -1.36 -7.29 5.64
N ALA A 123 -1.70 -8.14 6.61
CA ALA A 123 -2.76 -9.13 6.47
C ALA A 123 -3.57 -9.25 7.77
N PRO A 124 -4.86 -9.64 7.72
CA PRO A 124 -5.66 -9.86 8.93
C PRO A 124 -5.06 -10.96 9.82
N ALA A 125 -5.09 -10.77 11.14
CA ALA A 125 -4.64 -11.78 12.09
C ALA A 125 -5.39 -13.11 11.89
N GLY A 126 -4.67 -14.21 12.06
CA GLY A 126 -5.20 -15.56 11.83
C GLY A 126 -5.38 -15.95 10.36
N SER A 127 -5.21 -15.02 9.41
CA SER A 127 -5.11 -15.39 7.99
C SER A 127 -3.80 -16.15 7.74
N PRO A 128 -3.79 -17.13 6.82
CA PRO A 128 -2.53 -17.74 6.39
C PRO A 128 -1.61 -16.65 5.85
N ALA A 129 -0.30 -16.82 6.03
CA ALA A 129 0.68 -15.96 5.38
C ALA A 129 0.35 -15.93 3.88
N PRO A 130 0.24 -14.73 3.27
CA PRO A 130 -0.10 -14.64 1.86
C PRO A 130 0.93 -15.41 1.07
N ALA A 131 0.49 -16.45 0.35
CA ALA A 131 1.36 -17.08 -0.63
C ALA A 131 1.67 -16.01 -1.67
N LEU A 132 2.94 -15.79 -1.99
CA LEU A 132 3.33 -14.95 -3.12
C LEU A 132 2.78 -15.61 -4.39
N THR A 133 1.55 -15.26 -4.75
CA THR A 133 0.94 -15.77 -5.97
C THR A 133 1.61 -15.09 -7.14
N LYS A 134 1.59 -15.78 -8.28
CA LYS A 134 1.84 -15.14 -9.56
C LYS A 134 1.03 -13.85 -9.64
N ALA A 135 1.66 -12.78 -10.11
CA ALA A 135 0.96 -11.53 -10.30
C ALA A 135 -0.25 -11.71 -11.24
N PRO A 136 -1.32 -10.95 -11.00
CA PRO A 136 -2.57 -11.09 -11.71
C PRO A 136 -2.34 -10.91 -13.20
N GLY A 137 -3.03 -11.73 -13.98
CA GLY A 137 -3.03 -11.60 -15.42
C GLY A 137 -3.68 -10.28 -15.85
N LEU A 138 -3.35 -9.79 -17.04
CA LEU A 138 -3.96 -8.57 -17.59
C LEU A 138 -5.50 -8.63 -17.58
N ALA A 139 -6.08 -9.82 -17.77
CA ALA A 139 -7.53 -10.03 -17.72
C ALA A 139 -8.15 -9.68 -16.35
N GLU A 140 -7.45 -10.00 -15.25
CA GLU A 140 -7.89 -9.74 -13.87
C GLU A 140 -7.75 -8.25 -13.51
N LEU A 141 -6.84 -7.53 -14.19
CA LEU A 141 -6.63 -6.10 -13.99
C LEU A 141 -7.59 -5.20 -14.79
N LYS A 142 -8.27 -5.74 -15.82
CA LYS A 142 -9.20 -4.95 -16.66
C LYS A 142 -10.35 -4.30 -15.86
N PRO A 143 -11.01 -4.97 -14.90
CA PRO A 143 -12.03 -4.34 -14.08
C PRO A 143 -11.48 -3.17 -13.25
N LEU A 144 -10.30 -3.34 -12.64
CA LEU A 144 -9.64 -2.28 -11.88
C LEU A 144 -9.27 -1.08 -12.76
N ALA A 145 -8.79 -1.32 -13.98
CA ALA A 145 -8.51 -0.24 -14.93
C ALA A 145 -9.76 0.58 -15.28
N ARG A 146 -10.92 -0.07 -15.45
CA ARG A 146 -12.20 0.64 -15.67
C ARG A 146 -12.59 1.51 -14.47
N HIS A 147 -12.43 1.01 -13.25
CA HIS A 147 -12.71 1.80 -12.05
C HIS A 147 -11.75 3.00 -11.90
N ALA A 148 -10.49 2.83 -12.27
CA ALA A 148 -9.54 3.94 -12.35
C ALA A 148 -9.98 5.00 -13.37
N ASP A 149 -10.34 4.60 -14.59
CA ASP A 149 -10.83 5.51 -15.62
C ASP A 149 -12.12 6.25 -15.18
N ASP A 150 -13.04 5.53 -14.54
CA ASP A 150 -14.27 6.10 -13.99
C ASP A 150 -13.98 7.17 -12.92
N ILE A 151 -13.00 6.94 -12.04
CA ILE A 151 -12.65 7.90 -10.98
C ILE A 151 -12.05 9.17 -11.57
N ASP A 152 -11.26 9.06 -12.63
CA ASP A 152 -10.67 10.22 -13.29
C ASP A 152 -11.65 10.99 -14.17
N THR A 153 -12.63 10.31 -14.76
CA THR A 153 -13.65 10.94 -15.63
C THR A 153 -14.88 11.42 -14.87
N GLN A 154 -15.22 10.77 -13.76
CA GLN A 154 -16.36 11.09 -12.90
C GLN A 154 -15.89 11.13 -11.43
N PRO A 155 -15.16 12.19 -11.03
CA PRO A 155 -14.80 12.36 -9.63
C PRO A 155 -16.08 12.57 -8.83
N SER A 156 -16.59 11.50 -8.20
CA SER A 156 -17.69 11.61 -7.26
C SER A 156 -17.30 12.59 -6.14
N ASN A 157 -18.28 13.38 -5.69
CA ASN A 157 -18.16 14.64 -4.93
C ASN A 157 -17.54 14.56 -3.51
N GLY A 158 -16.59 13.66 -3.23
CA GLY A 158 -16.08 13.47 -1.87
C GLY A 158 -14.57 13.27 -1.72
N CYS A 159 -13.95 12.44 -2.57
CA CYS A 159 -12.56 12.03 -2.36
C CYS A 159 -11.57 12.70 -3.33
N ALA A 160 -11.96 12.91 -4.59
CA ALA A 160 -11.09 13.52 -5.59
C ALA A 160 -11.11 15.06 -5.61
N GLN A 161 -12.16 15.70 -5.09
CA GLN A 161 -12.30 17.17 -5.17
C GLN A 161 -11.29 17.95 -4.30
N ALA A 162 -10.71 17.35 -3.26
CA ALA A 162 -9.78 18.04 -2.36
C ALA A 162 -8.46 18.48 -3.04
N ARG A 163 -8.18 18.06 -4.28
CA ARG A 163 -6.97 18.49 -5.04
C ARG A 163 -7.22 18.85 -6.51
N VAL A 164 -8.47 18.85 -7.00
CA VAL A 164 -8.76 19.06 -8.44
C VAL A 164 -8.92 20.54 -8.84
N SER A 165 -8.85 21.49 -7.92
CA SER A 165 -8.93 22.93 -8.24
C SER A 165 -7.66 23.55 -8.87
N ALA A 166 -6.79 22.77 -9.52
CA ALA A 166 -5.71 23.31 -10.35
C ALA A 166 -5.50 22.47 -11.63
N ALA A 167 -5.56 23.18 -12.77
CA ALA A 167 -5.26 22.75 -14.15
C ALA A 167 -6.33 21.95 -14.90
N HIS A 168 -7.06 22.67 -15.77
CA HIS A 168 -7.82 22.14 -16.91
C HIS A 168 -6.88 21.52 -17.95
N GLY A 169 -6.92 20.19 -18.05
CA GLY A 169 -6.35 19.37 -19.11
C GLY A 169 -6.91 17.96 -18.95
N ARG A 170 -7.25 17.27 -20.05
CA ARG A 170 -7.65 15.86 -19.97
C ARG A 170 -6.46 15.05 -19.43
N LYS A 171 -6.55 14.62 -18.17
CA LYS A 171 -5.57 13.76 -17.51
C LYS A 171 -5.92 12.32 -17.87
N SER A 172 -4.96 11.58 -18.41
CA SER A 172 -5.10 10.14 -18.67
C SER A 172 -4.41 9.40 -17.54
N SER A 173 -5.15 8.51 -16.89
CA SER A 173 -4.56 7.54 -15.98
C SER A 173 -4.10 6.34 -16.78
N SER A 174 -2.99 5.74 -16.37
CA SER A 174 -2.48 4.54 -17.01
C SER A 174 -2.16 3.50 -15.94
N VAL A 175 -2.67 2.29 -16.14
CA VAL A 175 -2.24 1.14 -15.36
C VAL A 175 -0.94 0.63 -15.99
N THR A 176 0.18 0.89 -15.32
CA THR A 176 1.49 0.45 -15.77
C THR A 176 1.86 -0.83 -15.03
N ILE A 177 1.79 -1.97 -15.70
CA ILE A 177 2.36 -3.20 -15.14
C ILE A 177 3.88 -3.13 -15.34
N SER A 178 4.61 -2.81 -14.27
CA SER A 178 6.07 -2.78 -14.25
C SER A 178 6.60 -4.11 -13.72
N THR A 179 7.12 -4.94 -14.60
CA THR A 179 7.82 -6.17 -14.18
C THR A 179 9.30 -5.86 -13.95
N ARG A 180 9.79 -6.08 -12.72
CA ARG A 180 11.23 -6.09 -12.41
C ARG A 180 11.70 -7.54 -12.28
N MET A 181 12.61 -7.93 -13.18
CA MET A 181 13.32 -9.20 -13.06
C MET A 181 14.59 -9.01 -12.22
N TRP A 182 14.77 -9.85 -11.21
CA TRP A 182 16.04 -9.95 -10.49
C TRP A 182 16.91 -11.05 -11.12
N PRO A 183 18.25 -10.97 -11.05
CA PRO A 183 19.15 -11.93 -11.70
C PRO A 183 18.97 -13.38 -11.25
N SER A 184 18.35 -13.60 -10.08
CA SER A 184 18.07 -14.92 -9.51
C SER A 184 16.59 -15.31 -9.72
N SER A 185 16.18 -15.56 -10.97
CA SER A 185 14.92 -16.23 -11.38
C SER A 185 13.58 -15.72 -10.83
N ILE A 186 13.56 -14.64 -10.05
CA ILE A 186 12.35 -14.07 -9.44
C ILE A 186 11.87 -12.92 -10.32
N VAL A 187 10.69 -13.14 -10.89
CA VAL A 187 9.95 -12.15 -11.65
C VAL A 187 9.03 -11.42 -10.67
N LEU A 188 9.49 -10.29 -10.13
CA LEU A 188 8.62 -9.40 -9.36
C LEU A 188 7.79 -8.60 -10.37
N THR A 189 6.54 -8.98 -10.57
CA THR A 189 5.61 -8.19 -11.37
C THR A 189 4.91 -7.21 -10.44
N ILE A 190 5.27 -5.93 -10.55
CA ILE A 190 4.62 -4.84 -9.84
C ILE A 190 3.56 -4.28 -10.79
N ALA A 191 2.29 -4.62 -10.59
CA ALA A 191 1.22 -3.86 -11.22
C ALA A 191 1.12 -2.51 -10.49
N SER A 192 1.68 -1.45 -11.08
CA SER A 192 1.57 -0.09 -10.56
C SER A 192 0.49 0.67 -11.32
N MET A 193 -0.52 1.17 -10.62
CA MET A 193 -1.46 2.10 -11.25
C MET A 193 -0.88 3.50 -11.07
N THR A 194 -0.63 4.21 -12.16
CA THR A 194 0.01 5.54 -12.11
C THR A 194 -0.91 6.58 -12.73
N ARG A 195 -1.28 7.57 -11.93
CA ARG A 195 -1.99 8.75 -12.42
C ARG A 195 -0.98 9.71 -13.04
N ALA A 196 -1.07 9.96 -14.34
CA ALA A 196 -0.21 10.95 -14.98
C ALA A 196 -0.70 12.36 -14.62
N SER A 197 0.07 13.10 -13.83
CA SER A 197 -0.12 14.53 -13.64
C SER A 197 0.50 15.27 -14.82
N SER A 198 -0.32 15.67 -15.80
CA SER A 198 0.14 16.56 -16.86
C SER A 198 0.34 17.97 -16.30
N THR A 199 1.55 18.27 -15.82
CA THR A 199 2.02 19.66 -15.76
C THR A 199 2.58 19.97 -17.14
N SER A 200 1.97 20.92 -17.87
CA SER A 200 2.44 21.35 -19.19
C SER A 200 3.88 21.86 -19.12
N ALA A 201 4.83 20.97 -19.33
CA ALA A 201 6.11 21.26 -19.97
C ALA A 201 6.18 20.28 -21.14
N SER A 202 6.34 20.80 -22.35
CA SER A 202 6.50 20.03 -23.57
C SER A 202 7.54 18.92 -23.40
N ILE A 203 7.09 17.68 -23.18
CA ILE A 203 7.90 16.48 -23.29
C ILE A 203 8.11 16.25 -24.78
N SER A 204 9.10 16.95 -25.34
CA SER A 204 9.83 16.43 -26.50
C SER A 204 10.37 15.06 -26.08
N ARG A 205 10.19 14.04 -26.94
CA ARG A 205 10.65 12.66 -26.73
C ARG A 205 12.13 12.65 -26.33
N ALA A 206 12.41 12.64 -25.03
CA ALA A 206 13.73 12.31 -24.53
C ALA A 206 13.91 10.78 -24.63
N PRO A 207 14.93 10.28 -25.33
CA PRO A 207 15.26 8.85 -25.31
C PRO A 207 15.62 8.41 -23.89
N PRO A 208 15.47 7.11 -23.54
CA PRO A 208 15.77 6.61 -22.21
C PRO A 208 17.23 6.94 -21.87
N ALA A 209 17.42 7.68 -20.77
CA ALA A 209 18.74 7.98 -20.23
C ALA A 209 19.42 6.66 -19.85
N SER A 210 20.31 6.19 -20.72
CA SER A 210 21.22 5.09 -20.41
C SER A 210 22.29 5.63 -19.47
N MET A 211 22.19 5.28 -18.19
CA MET A 211 23.24 5.54 -17.21
C MET A 211 24.42 4.63 -17.56
N ARG A 212 25.37 5.14 -18.36
CA ARG A 212 26.65 4.46 -18.60
C ARG A 212 27.52 4.63 -17.37
N LEU A 213 27.81 3.53 -16.68
CA LEU A 213 28.87 3.50 -15.68
C LEU A 213 30.22 3.71 -16.41
N PRO A 214 31.14 4.52 -15.85
CA PRO A 214 32.48 4.63 -16.38
C PRO A 214 33.16 3.26 -16.30
N ALA A 215 33.76 2.82 -17.40
CA ALA A 215 34.65 1.67 -17.38
C ALA A 215 35.87 2.03 -16.53
N THR A 216 36.07 1.29 -15.43
CA THR A 216 37.34 1.20 -14.71
C THR A 216 38.25 0.22 -15.41
#